data_AF-A0A315ZML6-F1
#
_entry.id   AF-A0A315ZML6-F1
#
_cell.length_a   1.000
_cell.length_b   1.000
_cell.length_c   1.000
_cell.angle_alpha   90.00
_cell.angle_beta   90.00
_cell.angle_gamma   90.00
#
_symmetry.space_group_name_H-M   'P 1'
#
loop_
_entity.id
_entity.type
_entity.pdbx_description
1 polymer ?
#
loop_
_entity_poly.entity_id
_entity_poly.type
_entity_poly.pdbx_seq_one_letter_code
_entity_poly.pdbx_strand_id
1 'polypeptide(L)'
;MPDPNTPAPRAGEPARITCSCPVCGAMTLPADSFDLVVCASDAGRSFYQFTCPKCSGLVTKQASERVVTGLSARGVRVTSMPLEALEAHGGPVLTMDDLLDLSLALSKSDAVAATLSATS
;
A
#
# COMPACT_ATOMS: atom_id res chain seq x y z
N MET A 1 -32.12 -3.05 -13.89
CA MET A 1 -31.44 -2.91 -15.20
C MET A 1 -30.51 -1.72 -15.07
N PRO A 2 -29.18 -1.89 -15.17
CA PRO A 2 -28.26 -0.75 -15.20
C PRO A 2 -28.35 0.00 -16.53
N ASP A 3 -28.28 1.33 -16.50
CA ASP A 3 -28.54 2.24 -17.61
C ASP A 3 -27.62 2.03 -18.84
N PRO A 4 -28.17 2.05 -20.09
CA PRO A 4 -27.42 1.85 -21.32
C PRO A 4 -26.58 3.06 -21.78
N ASN A 5 -26.57 4.16 -21.00
CA ASN A 5 -25.95 5.43 -21.38
C ASN A 5 -24.80 5.82 -20.44
N THR A 6 -24.08 4.83 -19.89
CA THR A 6 -22.81 5.11 -19.23
C THR A 6 -21.73 5.18 -20.32
N PRO A 7 -21.17 6.36 -20.65
CA PRO A 7 -20.11 6.45 -21.63
C PRO A 7 -18.88 5.68 -21.14
N ALA A 8 -18.36 4.78 -21.98
CA ALA A 8 -17.09 4.11 -21.74
C ALA A 8 -15.97 5.16 -21.61
N PRO A 9 -15.06 5.05 -20.62
CA PRO A 9 -14.00 6.03 -20.44
C PRO A 9 -13.08 6.06 -21.67
N ARG A 10 -12.89 7.26 -22.25
CA ARG A 10 -11.90 7.52 -23.29
C ARG A 10 -10.50 7.39 -22.69
N ALA A 11 -9.61 6.69 -23.39
CA ALA A 11 -8.21 6.53 -22.99
C ALA A 11 -7.55 7.91 -22.85
N GLY A 12 -7.32 8.36 -21.61
CA GLY A 12 -6.61 9.62 -21.30
C GLY A 12 -7.29 10.55 -20.28
N GLU A 13 -8.56 10.36 -19.94
CA GLU A 13 -9.21 11.16 -18.88
C GLU A 13 -8.97 10.50 -17.51
N PRO A 14 -8.45 11.23 -16.49
CA PRO A 14 -8.20 10.64 -15.19
C PRO A 14 -9.53 10.21 -14.55
N ALA A 15 -9.73 8.90 -14.43
CA ALA A 15 -10.94 8.35 -13.89
C ALA A 15 -11.18 8.86 -12.45
N ARG A 16 -12.29 9.55 -12.21
CA ARG A 16 -12.63 10.18 -10.93
C ARG A 16 -13.30 9.22 -9.93
N ILE A 17 -12.57 8.77 -8.92
CA ILE A 17 -13.01 7.77 -7.94
C ILE A 17 -13.58 8.47 -6.72
N THR A 18 -14.78 8.06 -6.29
CA THR A 18 -15.37 8.51 -5.03
C THR A 18 -14.80 7.69 -3.89
N CYS A 19 -14.23 8.37 -2.90
CA CYS A 19 -13.64 7.79 -1.71
C CYS A 19 -14.18 8.51 -0.47
N SER A 20 -14.04 7.90 0.71
CA SER A 20 -14.48 8.50 1.97
C SER A 20 -13.28 8.64 2.91
N CYS A 21 -12.95 9.88 3.24
CA CYS A 21 -11.97 10.19 4.28
C CYS A 21 -12.68 10.16 5.65
N PRO A 22 -12.13 9.47 6.67
CA PRO A 22 -12.75 9.41 8.00
C PRO A 22 -12.85 10.77 8.70
N VAL A 23 -12.01 11.75 8.31
CA VAL A 23 -11.99 13.10 8.89
C VAL A 23 -12.83 14.09 8.08
N CYS A 24 -12.79 14.00 6.75
CA CYS A 24 -13.38 15.02 5.87
C CYS A 24 -14.70 14.60 5.20
N GLY A 25 -15.04 13.31 5.20
CA GLY A 25 -16.21 12.76 4.53
C GLY A 25 -15.94 12.29 3.10
N ALA A 26 -17.01 12.13 2.33
CA ALA A 26 -16.95 11.66 0.94
C ALA A 26 -16.35 12.73 0.02
N MET A 27 -15.45 12.31 -0.86
CA MET A 27 -14.77 13.16 -1.83
C MET A 27 -14.41 12.40 -3.10
N THR A 28 -14.15 13.12 -4.19
CA THR A 28 -13.81 12.53 -5.48
C THR A 28 -12.40 12.93 -5.88
N LEU A 29 -11.52 11.94 -6.07
CA LEU A 29 -10.12 12.13 -6.43
C LEU A 29 -9.83 11.48 -7.80
N PRO A 30 -8.83 11.98 -8.55
CA PRO A 30 -8.38 11.32 -9.77
C PRO A 30 -7.68 9.99 -9.44
N ALA A 31 -7.74 9.03 -10.37
CA ALA A 31 -7.12 7.71 -10.23
C ALA A 31 -5.62 7.74 -9.94
N ASP A 32 -4.92 8.76 -10.41
CA ASP A 32 -3.47 8.91 -10.19
C ASP A 32 -3.11 9.20 -8.72
N SER A 33 -4.06 9.67 -7.91
CA SER A 33 -3.85 9.95 -6.48
C SER A 33 -3.99 8.73 -5.57
N PHE A 34 -4.21 7.54 -6.14
CA PHE A 34 -4.34 6.29 -5.40
C PHE A 34 -3.14 5.40 -5.70
N ASP A 35 -2.60 4.79 -4.63
CA ASP A 35 -1.65 3.70 -4.75
C ASP A 35 -2.37 2.42 -4.32
N LEU A 36 -2.47 1.47 -5.25
CA LEU A 36 -3.08 0.18 -5.01
C LEU A 36 -2.00 -0.89 -4.90
N VAL A 37 -1.92 -1.56 -3.75
CA VAL A 37 -1.05 -2.71 -3.54
C VAL A 37 -1.89 -3.98 -3.60
N VAL A 38 -1.57 -4.84 -4.56
CA VAL A 38 -2.27 -6.12 -4.78
C VAL A 38 -1.39 -7.28 -4.33
N CYS A 39 -1.97 -8.15 -3.52
CA CYS A 39 -1.36 -9.43 -3.17
C CYS A 39 -1.83 -10.50 -4.16
N ALA A 40 -0.90 -11.15 -4.86
CA ALA A 40 -1.21 -12.20 -5.83
C ALA A 40 -1.77 -13.48 -5.17
N SER A 41 -1.32 -13.79 -3.95
CA SER A 41 -1.67 -15.03 -3.24
C SER A 41 -2.96 -14.94 -2.43
N ASP A 42 -3.38 -13.73 -2.03
CA ASP A 42 -4.60 -13.51 -1.23
C ASP A 42 -5.18 -12.13 -1.53
N ALA A 43 -6.35 -12.09 -2.18
CA ALA A 43 -6.99 -10.83 -2.53
C ALA A 43 -7.42 -10.02 -1.30
N GLY A 44 -7.68 -10.66 -0.15
CA GLY A 44 -8.05 -10.02 1.10
C GLY A 44 -6.91 -9.25 1.79
N ARG A 45 -5.66 -9.52 1.41
CA ARG A 45 -4.47 -8.78 1.83
C ARG A 45 -4.15 -7.57 0.95
N SER A 46 -4.94 -7.31 -0.09
CA SER A 46 -4.76 -6.13 -0.93
C SER A 46 -5.22 -4.87 -0.20
N PHE A 47 -4.51 -3.77 -0.37
CA PHE A 47 -4.84 -2.49 0.24
C PHE A 47 -4.61 -1.34 -0.73
N TYR A 48 -5.40 -0.29 -0.58
CA TYR A 48 -5.17 0.96 -1.29
C TYR A 48 -4.94 2.08 -0.29
N GLN A 49 -4.12 3.03 -0.68
CA GLN A 49 -3.87 4.24 0.08
C GLN A 49 -4.04 5.47 -0.80
N PHE A 50 -4.49 6.55 -0.17
CA PHE A 50 -4.54 7.86 -0.80
C PHE A 50 -4.32 8.95 0.24
N THR A 51 -3.76 10.06 -0.21
CA THR A 51 -3.55 11.25 0.62
C THR A 51 -4.74 12.19 0.46
N CYS A 52 -5.41 12.53 1.55
CA CYS A 52 -6.51 13.49 1.51
C CYS A 52 -5.97 14.92 1.35
N PRO A 53 -6.31 15.68 0.30
CA PRO A 53 -5.82 17.05 0.10
C PRO A 53 -6.40 18.07 1.09
N LYS A 54 -7.41 17.69 1.88
CA LYS A 54 -8.07 18.60 2.85
C LYS A 54 -7.46 18.52 4.25
N CYS A 55 -7.08 17.32 4.69
CA CYS A 55 -6.46 17.11 6.01
C CYS A 55 -5.00 16.62 5.94
N SER A 56 -4.48 16.40 4.73
CA SER A 56 -3.16 15.79 4.47
C SER A 56 -2.96 14.42 5.14
N GLY A 57 -4.04 13.78 5.59
CA GLY A 57 -4.00 12.47 6.21
C GLY A 57 -3.85 11.37 5.17
N LEU A 58 -2.92 10.44 5.44
CA LEU A 58 -2.80 9.20 4.69
C LEU A 58 -3.91 8.23 5.12
N VAL A 59 -4.79 7.87 4.19
CA VAL A 59 -5.91 6.96 4.43
C VAL A 59 -5.62 5.62 3.78
N THR A 60 -5.39 4.60 4.60
CA THR A 60 -5.20 3.21 4.16
C THR A 60 -6.48 2.42 4.37
N LYS A 61 -6.91 1.68 3.34
CA LYS A 61 -8.13 0.86 3.37
C LYS A 61 -7.86 -0.49 2.70
N GLN A 62 -8.52 -1.53 3.20
CA GLN A 62 -8.49 -2.84 2.56
C GLN A 62 -9.23 -2.80 1.22
N ALA A 63 -8.59 -3.33 0.19
CA ALA A 63 -9.16 -3.47 -1.14
C ALA A 63 -9.73 -4.88 -1.27
N SER A 64 -11.05 -5.02 -1.23
CA SER A 64 -11.68 -6.28 -1.63
C SER A 64 -11.50 -6.50 -3.13
N GLU A 65 -11.67 -7.74 -3.60
CA GLU A 65 -11.49 -8.09 -5.02
C GLU A 65 -12.29 -7.17 -5.97
N ARG A 66 -13.54 -6.84 -5.60
CA ARG A 66 -14.38 -5.90 -6.39
C ARG A 66 -13.79 -4.49 -6.46
N VAL A 67 -13.16 -4.02 -5.37
CA VAL A 67 -12.50 -2.72 -5.32
C VAL A 67 -11.20 -2.77 -6.12
N VAL A 68 -10.42 -3.85 -6.03
CA VAL A 68 -9.22 -4.05 -6.84
C VAL A 68 -9.56 -4.01 -8.33
N THR A 69 -10.54 -4.78 -8.79
CA THR A 69 -10.99 -4.77 -10.20
C THR A 69 -11.51 -3.40 -10.61
N GLY A 70 -12.26 -2.73 -9.73
CA GLY A 70 -12.79 -1.39 -10.00
C GLY A 70 -11.70 -0.34 -10.15
N LEU A 71 -10.67 -0.37 -9.30
CA LEU A 71 -9.55 0.56 -9.32
C LEU A 71 -8.58 0.24 -10.47
N SER A 72 -8.27 -1.03 -10.71
CA SER A 72 -7.38 -1.45 -11.80
C SER A 72 -7.97 -1.13 -13.18
N ALA A 73 -9.27 -1.34 -13.39
CA ALA A 73 -9.96 -0.97 -14.63
C ALA A 73 -9.94 0.54 -14.90
N ARG A 74 -9.68 1.35 -13.87
CA ARG A 74 -9.65 2.82 -13.93
C ARG A 74 -8.24 3.38 -14.08
N GLY A 75 -7.23 2.52 -14.25
CA GLY A 75 -5.85 2.92 -14.52
C GLY A 75 -5.06 3.38 -13.29
N VAL A 76 -5.49 2.99 -12.08
CA VAL A 76 -4.72 3.26 -10.85
C VAL A 76 -3.37 2.53 -10.91
N ARG A 77 -2.30 3.15 -10.39
CA ARG A 77 -1.00 2.48 -10.28
C ARG A 77 -1.11 1.27 -9.36
N VAL A 78 -0.79 0.11 -9.92
CA VAL A 78 -0.82 -1.17 -9.19
C VAL A 78 0.61 -1.59 -8.90
N THR A 79 0.93 -1.74 -7.63
CA THR A 79 2.20 -2.32 -7.17
C THR A 79 1.92 -3.70 -6.61
N SER A 80 2.73 -4.68 -6.99
CA SER A 80 2.65 -6.02 -6.41
C SER A 80 3.31 -6.05 -5.04
N MET A 81 2.71 -6.78 -4.09
CA MET A 81 3.35 -7.06 -2.81
C MET A 81 4.71 -7.76 -3.04
N PRO A 82 5.81 -7.32 -2.40
CA PRO A 82 7.09 -8.01 -2.47
C PRO A 82 7.01 -9.41 -1.85
N LEU A 83 7.88 -10.33 -2.29
CA LEU A 83 7.84 -11.74 -1.88
C LEU A 83 8.11 -11.88 -0.38
N GLU A 84 8.97 -11.04 0.18
CA GLU A 84 9.31 -10.95 1.61
C GLU A 84 8.08 -10.70 2.49
N ALA A 85 7.11 -9.92 1.99
CA ALA A 85 5.88 -9.66 2.72
C ALA A 85 4.85 -10.80 2.62
N LEU A 86 5.09 -11.79 1.75
CA LEU A 86 4.30 -13.00 1.63
C LEU A 86 4.91 -14.18 2.38
N GLU A 87 6.11 -14.03 2.93
CA GLU A 87 6.76 -15.05 3.74
C GLU A 87 5.92 -15.35 4.99
N ALA A 88 5.85 -16.63 5.35
CA ALA A 88 5.25 -17.01 6.62
C ALA A 88 6.18 -16.56 7.75
N HIS A 89 5.79 -15.52 8.48
CA HIS A 89 6.51 -15.10 9.68
C HIS A 89 6.41 -16.19 10.74
N GLY A 90 7.55 -16.78 11.08
CA GLY A 90 7.71 -17.68 12.22
C GLY A 90 8.50 -17.01 13.33
N GLY A 91 8.36 -17.54 14.54
CA GLY A 91 9.07 -17.04 15.73
C GLY A 91 8.23 -16.09 16.59
N PRO A 92 8.80 -15.64 17.73
CA PRO A 92 8.13 -14.71 18.63
C PRO A 92 7.92 -13.34 17.96
N VAL A 93 6.88 -12.63 18.40
CA VAL A 93 6.65 -11.24 18.00
C VAL A 93 7.85 -10.41 18.47
N LEU A 94 8.42 -9.61 17.56
CA LEU A 94 9.47 -8.66 17.92
C LEU A 94 8.95 -7.65 18.94
N THR A 95 9.62 -7.60 20.07
CA THR A 95 9.34 -6.69 21.18
C THR A 95 10.32 -5.53 21.18
N MET A 96 10.08 -4.58 22.07
CA MET A 96 10.98 -3.43 22.23
C MET A 96 12.32 -3.84 22.86
N ASP A 97 12.33 -4.89 23.68
CA ASP A 97 13.57 -5.43 24.27
C ASP A 97 14.47 -6.04 23.18
N ASP A 98 13.91 -6.73 22.18
CA ASP A 98 14.67 -7.27 21.04
C ASP A 98 15.40 -6.16 20.27
N LEU A 99 14.79 -4.98 20.12
CA LEU A 99 15.41 -3.83 19.48
C LEU A 99 16.55 -3.23 20.33
N LEU A 100 16.36 -3.19 21.65
CA LEU A 100 17.39 -2.73 22.59
C LEU A 100 18.59 -3.66 22.58
N ASP A 101 18.36 -4.97 22.64
CA ASP A 101 19.40 -5.99 22.57
C ASP A 101 20.18 -5.91 21.26
N LEU A 102 19.50 -5.76 20.12
CA LEU A 102 20.14 -5.57 18.83
C LEU A 102 21.01 -4.30 18.81
N SER A 103 20.50 -3.19 19.34
CA SER A 103 21.25 -1.92 19.39
C SER A 103 22.53 -2.05 20.23
N LEU A 104 22.46 -2.74 21.37
CA LEU A 104 23.59 -3.02 22.23
C LEU A 104 24.60 -3.93 21.53
N ALA A 105 24.13 -4.96 20.83
CA ALA A 105 24.99 -5.87 20.07
C ALA A 105 25.76 -5.16 18.94
N LEU A 106 25.09 -4.27 18.20
CA LEU A 106 25.70 -3.47 17.14
C LEU A 106 26.73 -2.47 17.69
N SER A 107 26.44 -1.83 18.83
CA SER A 107 27.38 -0.87 19.46
C SER A 107 28.71 -1.50 19.89
N LYS A 108 28.71 -2.80 20.19
CA LYS A 108 29.87 -3.56 20.66
C LYS A 108 30.69 -4.19 19.54
N SER A 109 30.13 -4.29 18.33
CA SER A 109 30.70 -5.07 17.23
C SER A 109 31.16 -4.21 16.06
N ASP A 110 32.42 -3.78 16.07
CA ASP A 110 33.07 -3.07 14.95
C ASP A 110 33.17 -3.91 13.66
N ALA A 111 33.09 -5.24 13.80
CA ALA A 111 33.18 -6.20 12.71
C ALA A 111 32.02 -6.09 11.70
N VAL A 112 30.84 -5.64 12.13
CA VAL A 112 29.67 -5.48 11.24
C VAL A 112 29.88 -4.28 10.32
N ALA A 113 30.43 -3.17 10.85
CA ALA A 113 30.81 -2.01 10.05
C ALA A 113 31.93 -2.34 9.05
N ALA A 114 32.91 -3.15 9.45
CA ALA A 114 33.99 -3.59 8.58
C ALA A 114 33.50 -4.47 7.40
N THR A 115 32.52 -5.35 7.62
CA THR A 115 31.96 -6.21 6.56
C THR A 115 31.04 -5.46 5.59
N LEU A 116 30.23 -4.51 6.09
CA LEU A 116 29.43 -3.61 5.25
C LEU A 116 30.31 -2.74 4.34
N SER A 117 31.44 -2.25 4.87
CA SER A 117 32.39 -1.40 4.12
C SER A 117 33.23 -2.17 3.10
N ALA A 118 33.39 -3.49 3.27
CA ALA A 118 34.17 -4.34 2.38
C ALA A 118 33.40 -4.86 1.14
N THR A 119 32.08 -4.67 1.11
CA THR A 119 31.21 -5.18 0.03
C THR A 119 30.88 -4.10 -1.02
N SER A 120 31.54 -2.93 -0.93
CA SER A 120 31.33 -1.80 -1.85
C SER A 120 32.40 -1.69 -2.93
#